data_AF-A0A351YEM1-F1
#
_entry.id   AF-A0A351YEM1-F1
#
_cell.length_a   1.000
_cell.length_b   1.000
_cell.length_c   1.000
_cell.angle_alpha   90.00
_cell.angle_beta   90.00
_cell.angle_gamma   90.00
#
_symmetry.space_group_name_H-M   'P 1'
#
loop_
_entity.id
_entity.type
_entity.pdbx_description
1 polymer ?
#
loop_
_entity_poly.entity_id
_entity_poly.type
_entity_poly.pdbx_seq_one_letter_code
_entity_poly.pdbx_strand_id
1 'polypeptide(L)'
;RLVKGWEVADEEQPKAAETATRWFEAQLVKAHAELDDLFSKYRLSEALMTVYRLFWDEFSSWYLELVKPAYGQPIDRTTYERTLAFFEELLTMLHPFMPFITE
;
A
#
# COMPACT_ATOMS: atom_id res chain seq x y z
N ARG A 1 -7.76 -7.75 -5.83
CA ARG A 1 -8.31 -7.83 -7.22
C ARG A 1 -8.40 -6.46 -7.91
N LEU A 2 -7.80 -5.40 -7.36
CA LEU A 2 -7.88 -4.00 -7.85
C LEU A 2 -6.88 -3.65 -8.95
N VAL A 3 -5.69 -4.28 -8.95
CA VAL A 3 -4.59 -4.03 -9.90
C VAL A 3 -4.49 -5.05 -11.05
N LYS A 4 -5.36 -6.07 -11.08
CA LYS A 4 -5.35 -7.09 -12.17
C LYS A 4 -5.91 -6.56 -13.50
N GLY A 5 -6.45 -5.34 -13.53
CA GLY A 5 -7.02 -4.71 -14.72
C GLY A 5 -6.09 -3.73 -15.44
N TRP A 6 -4.87 -3.53 -14.96
CA TRP A 6 -3.90 -2.64 -15.60
C TRP A 6 -3.04 -3.43 -16.58
N GLU A 7 -2.96 -2.95 -17.81
CA GLU A 7 -1.93 -3.40 -18.74
C GLU A 7 -0.58 -2.84 -18.26
N VAL A 8 0.45 -3.68 -18.24
CA VAL A 8 1.79 -3.30 -17.77
C VAL A 8 2.70 -3.16 -18.98
N ALA A 9 3.37 -2.01 -19.10
CA ALA A 9 4.34 -1.75 -20.15
C ALA A 9 5.73 -1.49 -19.55
N ASP A 10 6.77 -1.82 -20.33
CA ASP A 10 8.16 -1.48 -20.01
C ASP A 10 8.46 -0.05 -20.45
N GLU A 11 7.86 0.90 -19.72
CA GLU A 11 8.03 2.33 -19.92
C GLU A 11 8.80 2.97 -18.76
N GLU A 12 9.34 4.17 -18.97
CA GLU A 12 10.00 4.94 -17.92
C GLU A 12 8.97 5.33 -16.85
N GLN A 13 9.32 5.14 -15.58
CA GLN A 13 8.44 5.47 -14.47
C GLN A 13 8.12 6.98 -14.48
N PRO A 14 6.85 7.39 -14.50
CA PRO A 14 6.49 8.79 -14.39
C PRO A 14 6.97 9.36 -13.06
N LYS A 15 7.57 10.55 -13.07
CA LYS A 15 8.07 11.22 -11.85
C LYS A 15 7.02 11.36 -10.74
N ALA A 16 5.76 11.53 -11.11
CA ALA A 16 4.64 11.57 -10.17
C ALA A 16 4.46 10.21 -9.46
N ALA A 17 4.52 9.10 -10.21
CA ALA A 17 4.43 7.75 -9.66
C ALA A 17 5.65 7.43 -8.78
N GLU A 18 6.86 7.77 -9.21
CA GLU A 18 8.07 7.61 -8.39
C GLU A 18 7.94 8.35 -7.04
N THR A 19 7.45 9.60 -7.07
CA THR A 19 7.24 10.41 -5.87
C THR A 19 6.16 9.79 -4.97
N ALA A 20 5.07 9.29 -5.55
CA ALA A 20 4.00 8.61 -4.82
C ALA A 20 4.49 7.32 -4.16
N THR A 21 5.28 6.50 -4.86
CA THR A 21 5.88 5.28 -4.33
C THR A 21 6.79 5.58 -3.15
N ARG A 22 7.68 6.57 -3.28
CA ARG A 22 8.56 6.99 -2.16
C ARG A 22 7.79 7.55 -0.97
N TRP A 23 6.73 8.31 -1.22
CA TRP A 23 5.86 8.84 -0.17
C TRP A 23 5.15 7.72 0.58
N PHE A 24 4.59 6.73 -0.13
CA PHE A 24 3.89 5.62 0.50
C PHE A 24 4.83 4.70 1.27
N GLU A 25 6.04 4.46 0.75
CA GLU A 25 7.10 3.75 1.48
C GLU A 25 7.43 4.43 2.82
N ALA A 26 7.46 5.77 2.85
CA ALA A 26 7.63 6.51 4.10
C ALA A 26 6.42 6.38 5.06
N GLN A 27 5.19 6.29 4.55
CA GLN A 27 4.00 6.01 5.37
C GLN A 27 4.06 4.60 5.97
N LEU A 28 4.47 3.59 5.20
CA LEU A 28 4.64 2.21 5.67
C LEU A 28 5.67 2.14 6.82
N VAL A 29 6.85 2.75 6.63
CA VAL A 29 7.89 2.77 7.68
C VAL A 29 7.39 3.45 8.96
N LYS A 30 6.65 4.55 8.82
CA LYS A 30 6.04 5.24 9.97
C LYS A 30 5.01 4.35 10.67
N ALA A 31 4.14 3.69 9.91
CA ALA A 31 3.11 2.82 10.46
C ALA A 31 3.71 1.59 11.16
N HIS A 32 4.78 1.00 10.63
CA HIS A 32 5.51 -0.08 11.30
C HIS A 32 6.03 0.34 12.67
N ALA A 33 6.70 1.49 12.74
CA ALA A 33 7.22 2.00 14.01
C ALA A 33 6.10 2.27 15.03
N GLU A 34 4.94 2.75 14.56
CA GLU A 34 3.75 2.94 15.41
C GLU A 34 3.15 1.60 15.86
N LEU A 35 3.06 0.61 14.96
CA LEU A 35 2.56 -0.72 15.29
C LEU A 35 3.45 -1.41 16.32
N ASP A 36 4.77 -1.38 16.15
CA ASP A 36 5.73 -1.97 17.10
C ASP A 36 5.56 -1.39 18.51
N ASP A 37 5.39 -0.07 18.61
CA ASP A 37 5.12 0.61 19.89
C ASP A 37 3.78 0.17 20.49
N LEU A 38 2.71 0.13 19.68
CA LEU A 38 1.38 -0.28 20.14
C LEU A 38 1.32 -1.76 20.56
N PHE A 39 2.00 -2.65 19.83
CA PHE A 39 2.13 -4.06 20.18
C PHE A 39 2.91 -4.24 21.49
N SER A 40 4.00 -3.49 21.69
CA SER A 40 4.77 -3.54 22.94
C SER A 40 3.93 -3.16 24.18
N LYS A 41 2.89 -2.34 23.98
CA LYS A 41 1.97 -1.86 25.01
C LYS A 41 0.66 -2.65 25.06
N TYR A 42 0.52 -3.71 24.28
CA TYR A 42 -0.71 -4.50 24.14
C TYR A 42 -1.95 -3.68 23.71
N ARG A 43 -1.77 -2.56 23.00
CA ARG A 43 -2.84 -1.68 22.52
C ARG A 43 -3.40 -2.14 21.17
N LEU A 44 -3.89 -3.38 21.13
CA LEU A 44 -4.27 -4.08 19.88
C LEU A 44 -5.40 -3.36 19.10
N SER A 45 -6.35 -2.74 19.80
CA SER A 45 -7.43 -1.99 19.14
C SER A 45 -6.91 -0.77 18.37
N GLU A 46 -5.86 -0.14 18.87
CA GLU A 46 -5.25 1.02 18.20
C GLU A 46 -4.35 0.56 17.06
N ALA A 47 -3.60 -0.53 17.26
CA ALA A 47 -2.83 -1.14 16.19
C ALA A 47 -3.72 -1.50 14.98
N LEU A 48 -4.88 -2.11 15.22
CA LEU A 48 -5.87 -2.37 14.16
C LEU A 48 -6.31 -1.09 13.45
N MET A 49 -6.60 -0.02 14.19
CA MET A 49 -7.02 1.25 13.60
C MET A 49 -5.90 1.92 12.79
N THR A 50 -4.64 1.78 13.20
CA THR A 50 -3.48 2.27 12.45
C THR A 50 -3.37 1.55 11.11
N VAL A 51 -3.42 0.20 11.08
CA VAL A 51 -3.41 -0.56 9.82
C VAL A 51 -4.62 -0.22 8.94
N TYR A 52 -5.81 -0.12 9.53
CA TYR A 52 -7.03 0.20 8.81
C TYR A 52 -6.95 1.55 8.08
N ARG A 53 -6.51 2.61 8.79
CA ARG A 53 -6.34 3.95 8.20
C ARG A 53 -5.28 3.94 7.10
N LEU A 54 -4.15 3.26 7.33
CA LEU A 54 -3.10 3.13 6.31
C LEU A 54 -3.63 2.45 5.04
N PHE A 55 -4.41 1.38 5.18
CA PHE A 55 -4.97 0.67 4.04
C PHE A 55 -6.05 1.48 3.30
N TRP A 56 -6.95 2.11 4.05
CA TRP A 56 -8.12 2.78 3.47
C TRP A 56 -7.81 4.21 3.00
N ASP A 57 -7.27 5.03 3.89
CA ASP A 57 -7.03 6.44 3.62
C ASP A 57 -5.77 6.59 2.75
N GLU A 58 -4.63 6.06 3.20
CA GLU A 58 -3.35 6.30 2.51
C GLU A 58 -3.20 5.45 1.24
N PHE A 59 -3.44 4.14 1.30
CA PHE A 59 -3.25 3.26 0.15
C PHE A 59 -4.37 3.40 -0.88
N SER A 60 -5.61 3.14 -0.46
CA SER A 60 -6.74 3.07 -1.40
C SER A 60 -7.19 4.43 -1.91
N SER A 61 -7.22 5.45 -1.05
CA SER A 61 -7.76 6.77 -1.43
C SER A 61 -6.69 7.69 -2.06
N TRP A 62 -5.44 7.64 -1.59
CA TRP A 62 -4.37 8.49 -2.11
C TRP A 62 -3.43 7.77 -3.06
N TYR A 63 -2.70 6.75 -2.59
CA TYR A 63 -1.63 6.12 -3.37
C TYR A 63 -2.12 5.57 -4.71
N LEU A 64 -3.20 4.77 -4.71
CA LEU A 64 -3.74 4.17 -5.92
C LEU A 64 -4.23 5.21 -6.94
N GLU A 65 -4.76 6.34 -6.49
CA GLU A 65 -5.20 7.40 -7.39
C GLU A 65 -4.02 8.22 -7.94
N LEU A 66 -2.92 8.34 -7.18
CA LEU A 66 -1.69 9.02 -7.62
C LEU A 66 -0.91 8.20 -8.66
N VAL A 67 -0.90 6.87 -8.53
CA VAL A 67 -0.16 5.98 -9.46
C VAL A 67 -0.99 5.52 -10.65
N LYS A 68 -2.27 5.88 -10.69
CA LYS A 68 -3.21 5.44 -11.73
C LYS A 68 -2.77 5.97 -13.10
N PRO A 69 -2.61 5.10 -14.11
CA PRO A 69 -2.36 5.57 -15.46
C PRO A 69 -3.59 6.31 -16.00
N ALA A 70 -3.38 7.14 -17.02
CA ALA A 70 -4.49 7.77 -17.73
C ALA A 70 -5.45 6.70 -18.30
N TYR A 71 -6.71 7.04 -18.49
CA TYR A 71 -7.72 6.08 -18.92
C TYR A 71 -7.30 5.37 -20.23
N GLY A 72 -7.19 4.04 -20.17
CA GLY A 72 -6.79 3.20 -21.30
C GLY A 72 -5.28 3.18 -21.59
N GLN A 73 -4.44 3.75 -20.73
CA GLN A 73 -2.98 3.64 -20.82
C GLN A 73 -2.44 2.54 -19.91
N PRO A 74 -1.32 1.90 -20.28
CA PRO A 74 -0.64 0.96 -19.41
C PRO A 74 0.02 1.70 -18.23
N ILE A 75 0.28 0.95 -17.16
CA ILE A 75 1.14 1.40 -16.06
C ILE A 75 2.58 0.93 -16.30
N ASP A 76 3.56 1.69 -15.83
CA ASP A 76 4.94 1.25 -15.86
C ASP A 76 5.15 0.05 -14.90
N ARG A 77 6.05 -0.86 -15.30
CA ARG A 77 6.35 -2.07 -14.51
C ARG A 77 6.85 -1.76 -13.10
N THR A 78 7.64 -0.70 -12.92
CA THR A 78 8.28 -0.40 -11.64
C THR A 78 7.23 -0.01 -10.60
N THR A 79 6.32 0.90 -10.95
CA THR A 79 5.20 1.29 -10.08
C THR A 79 4.26 0.14 -9.82
N TYR A 80 3.98 -0.70 -10.82
CA TYR A 80 3.13 -1.87 -10.66
C TYR A 80 3.69 -2.86 -9.64
N GLU A 81 4.95 -3.28 -9.80
CA GLU A 81 5.62 -4.20 -8.89
C GLU A 81 5.72 -3.64 -7.47
N ARG A 82 6.02 -2.35 -7.32
CA ARG A 82 6.02 -1.67 -6.01
C ARG A 82 4.63 -1.66 -5.36
N THR A 83 3.60 -1.40 -6.15
CA THR A 83 2.21 -1.42 -5.66
C THR A 83 1.80 -2.82 -5.18
N LEU A 84 2.24 -3.87 -5.87
CA LEU A 84 2.01 -5.25 -5.42
C LEU A 84 2.74 -5.54 -4.10
N ALA A 85 4.01 -5.17 -3.99
CA ALA A 85 4.78 -5.35 -2.77
C ALA A 85 4.14 -4.63 -1.57
N PHE A 86 3.70 -3.37 -1.75
CA PHE A 86 2.97 -2.62 -0.74
C PHE A 86 1.66 -3.31 -0.34
N PHE A 87 0.93 -3.85 -1.30
CA PHE A 87 -0.30 -4.56 -1.02
C PHE A 87 -0.06 -5.84 -0.19
N GLU A 88 0.96 -6.63 -0.53
CA GLU A 88 1.35 -7.82 0.24
C GLU A 88 1.78 -7.48 1.67
N GLU A 89 2.53 -6.38 1.84
CA GLU A 89 2.96 -5.90 3.15
C GLU A 89 1.78 -5.45 4.02
N LEU A 90 0.82 -4.71 3.43
CA LEU A 90 -0.42 -4.33 4.11
C LEU A 90 -1.26 -5.54 4.53
N LEU A 91 -1.37 -6.56 3.67
CA LEU A 91 -2.07 -7.81 4.02
C LEU A 91 -1.38 -8.53 5.18
N THR A 92 -0.04 -8.53 5.18
CA THR A 92 0.76 -9.11 6.27
C THR A 92 0.53 -8.37 7.59
N MET A 93 0.50 -7.04 7.58
CA MET A 93 0.16 -6.22 8.76
C MET A 93 -1.26 -6.51 9.29
N LEU A 94 -2.19 -6.83 8.39
CA LEU A 94 -3.60 -7.06 8.71
C LEU A 94 -3.89 -8.50 9.17
N HIS A 95 -3.02 -9.45 8.83
CA HIS A 95 -3.17 -10.88 9.11
C HIS A 95 -3.43 -11.21 10.60
N PRO A 96 -2.77 -10.59 11.59
CA PRO A 96 -3.06 -10.84 13.01
C PRO A 96 -4.50 -10.51 13.42
N PHE A 97 -5.19 -9.66 12.66
CA PHE A 97 -6.56 -9.23 12.94
C PHE A 97 -7.60 -9.93 12.06
N MET A 98 -7.26 -10.26 10.81
CA MET A 98 -8.19 -10.85 9.83
C MET A 98 -7.57 -12.00 9.02
N PRO A 99 -7.15 -13.11 9.67
CA PRO A 99 -6.31 -14.13 9.05
C PRO A 99 -6.92 -14.77 7.80
N PHE A 100 -8.21 -15.12 7.83
CA PHE A 100 -8.89 -15.82 6.74
C PHE A 100 -9.06 -14.99 5.46
N ILE A 101 -9.05 -13.65 5.55
CA ILE A 101 -9.21 -12.77 4.38
C ILE A 101 -7.85 -12.47 3.76
N THR A 102 -6.79 -12.49 4.57
CA THR A 102 -5.42 -12.14 4.19
C THR A 102 -4.57 -13.31 3.72
N GLU A 103 -5.05 -14.55 3.88
CA GLU A 103 -4.40 -15.80 3.42
C GLU A 103 -4.50 -16.00 1.89
#